data_AF-E5AEV6-F1
#
_entry.id   AF-E5AEV6-F1
#
_cell.length_a   1.000
_cell.length_b   1.000
_cell.length_c   1.000
_cell.angle_alpha   90.00
_cell.angle_beta   90.00
_cell.angle_gamma   90.00
#
_symmetry.space_group_name_H-M   'P 1'
#
loop_
_entity.id
_entity.type
_entity.pdbx_description
1 polymer ?
#
loop_
_entity_poly.entity_id
_entity_poly.type
_entity_poly.pdbx_seq_one_letter_code
_entity_poly.pdbx_strand_id
1 'polypeptide(L)'
;MTKTAKTISLYAPSTKLNVPDLVVSPYQTFEQVLQGVRLAVNSKHAALYTIDAKPIVSVETLKDDQRVLVAVAKSEIMLPDAPVGFIVYCGEERDDVGVEVEGGWGEWDDLTDREKCEHITSLNAMKPTTRNKLRITRSYQSVAADLAVIEEAIHSGNPDAAALSDAEANIENRWNVTYDHFIPPAHCPPRLKTNGTVWCPPVLAGLDVLSSFTQGQARLAAEFLEEAVKRRVDEGEDTDVVVKYEDVRDAVALVYERADVIPMKLRKKAGKKGGGKERRKAARGKGKKIGG
;
A
#
# COMPACT_ATOMS: atom_id res chain seq x y z
N MET A 1 17.68 -5.74 40.93
CA MET A 1 17.44 -5.05 39.64
C MET A 1 16.14 -4.28 39.77
N THR A 2 16.18 -2.96 39.63
CA THR A 2 14.99 -2.08 39.67
C THR A 2 14.12 -2.36 38.45
N LYS A 3 12.89 -2.82 38.66
CA LYS A 3 11.92 -3.00 37.58
C LYS A 3 11.41 -1.62 37.18
N THR A 4 11.83 -1.13 36.01
CA THR A 4 11.33 0.13 35.43
C THR A 4 10.08 -0.13 34.60
N ALA A 5 9.25 0.90 34.43
CA ALA A 5 8.18 0.86 33.44
C ALA A 5 8.76 0.71 32.04
N LYS A 6 8.03 0.02 31.16
CA LYS A 6 8.40 -0.19 29.76
C LYS A 6 7.34 0.47 28.88
N THR A 7 7.77 1.13 27.82
CA THR A 7 6.88 1.68 26.80
C THR A 7 6.92 0.76 25.59
N ILE A 8 5.77 0.35 25.06
CA ILE A 8 5.69 -0.52 23.88
C ILE A 8 4.72 0.07 22.86
N SER A 9 4.98 -0.20 21.59
CA SER A 9 4.06 0.15 20.49
C SER A 9 3.31 -1.10 20.03
N LEU A 10 1.99 -1.03 19.91
CA LEU A 10 1.17 -2.16 19.46
C LEU A 10 0.77 -1.98 18.01
N TYR A 11 0.85 -3.06 17.22
CA TYR A 11 0.34 -3.10 15.87
C TYR A 11 -0.56 -4.31 15.68
N ALA A 12 -1.81 -4.10 15.24
CA ALA A 12 -2.76 -5.14 14.89
C ALA A 12 -2.86 -5.25 13.36
N PRO A 13 -2.24 -6.27 12.73
CA PRO A 13 -2.17 -6.36 11.28
C PRO A 13 -3.53 -6.50 10.60
N SER A 14 -4.45 -7.28 11.17
CA SER A 14 -5.79 -7.54 10.63
C SER A 14 -6.68 -6.30 10.56
N THR A 15 -6.53 -5.36 11.49
CA THR A 15 -7.30 -4.11 11.52
C THR A 15 -6.49 -2.90 11.05
N LYS A 16 -5.21 -3.11 10.69
CA LYS A 16 -4.22 -2.05 10.40
C LYS A 16 -4.12 -1.00 11.52
N LEU A 17 -4.51 -1.33 12.75
CA LEU A 17 -4.49 -0.40 13.89
C LEU A 17 -3.10 -0.32 14.51
N ASN A 18 -2.64 0.90 14.77
CA ASN A 18 -1.40 1.18 15.49
C ASN A 18 -1.71 1.96 16.76
N VAL A 19 -1.27 1.44 17.91
CA VAL A 19 -1.38 2.12 19.21
C VAL A 19 0.03 2.45 19.69
N PRO A 20 0.45 3.72 19.59
CA PRO A 20 1.75 4.13 20.09
C PRO A 20 1.78 4.16 21.62
N ASP A 21 2.97 3.98 22.18
CA ASP A 21 3.32 4.34 23.55
C ASP A 21 2.44 3.76 24.68
N LEU A 22 2.09 2.47 24.59
CA LEU A 22 1.46 1.77 25.71
C LEU A 22 2.49 1.58 26.84
N VAL A 23 2.25 2.22 27.98
CA VAL A 23 3.09 2.11 29.17
C VAL A 23 2.70 0.87 29.98
N VAL A 24 3.64 -0.07 30.09
CA VAL A 24 3.56 -1.27 30.92
C VAL A 24 4.28 -1.02 32.24
N SER A 25 3.52 -1.02 33.33
CA SER A 25 4.06 -0.81 34.66
C SER A 25 4.79 -2.06 35.17
N PRO A 26 5.86 -1.89 35.97
CA PRO A 26 6.71 -2.99 36.43
C PRO A 26 6.00 -4.00 37.35
N TYR A 27 4.85 -3.63 37.90
CA TYR A 27 4.04 -4.44 38.82
C TYR A 27 2.81 -5.06 38.15
N GLN A 28 2.56 -4.77 36.86
CA GLN A 28 1.42 -5.35 36.16
C GLN A 28 1.66 -6.83 35.87
N THR A 29 0.61 -7.64 36.05
CA THR A 29 0.62 -9.03 35.58
C THR A 29 0.39 -9.07 34.07
N PHE A 30 0.78 -10.18 33.43
CA PHE A 30 0.58 -10.33 31.99
C PHE A 30 -0.90 -10.22 31.58
N GLU A 31 -1.82 -10.76 32.40
CA GLU A 31 -3.26 -10.61 32.16
C GLU A 31 -3.74 -9.16 32.26
N GLN A 32 -3.20 -8.36 33.18
CA GLN A 32 -3.53 -6.93 33.27
C GLN A 32 -3.06 -6.17 32.03
N VAL A 33 -1.88 -6.51 31.50
CA VAL A 33 -1.38 -5.97 30.24
C VAL A 33 -2.30 -6.37 29.08
N LEU A 34 -2.70 -7.64 28.99
CA LEU A 34 -3.64 -8.11 27.96
C LEU A 34 -5.01 -7.41 28.05
N GLN A 35 -5.52 -7.14 29.25
CA GLN A 35 -6.75 -6.35 29.43
C GLN A 35 -6.58 -4.92 28.90
N GLY A 36 -5.45 -4.26 29.20
CA GLY A 36 -5.14 -2.94 28.64
C GLY A 36 -5.06 -2.94 27.11
N VAL A 37 -4.43 -3.98 26.53
CA VAL A 37 -4.33 -4.16 25.07
C VAL A 37 -5.71 -4.37 24.44
N ARG A 38 -6.57 -5.20 25.04
CA ARG A 38 -7.96 -5.42 24.57
C ARG A 38 -8.76 -4.14 24.51
N LEU A 39 -8.61 -3.28 25.51
CA LEU A 39 -9.22 -1.95 25.55
C LEU A 39 -8.65 -1.03 24.47
N ALA A 40 -7.32 -0.97 24.33
CA ALA A 40 -6.66 -0.10 23.36
C ALA A 40 -6.98 -0.48 21.91
N VAL A 41 -7.08 -1.78 21.61
CA VAL A 41 -7.35 -2.31 20.27
C VAL A 41 -8.86 -2.49 20.02
N ASN A 42 -9.69 -2.24 21.04
CA ASN A 42 -11.15 -2.45 21.01
C ASN A 42 -11.54 -3.87 20.54
N SER A 43 -10.92 -4.91 21.13
CA SER A 43 -11.22 -6.30 20.82
C SER A 43 -11.47 -7.14 22.08
N LYS A 44 -12.32 -8.16 21.94
CA LYS A 44 -12.58 -9.16 22.99
C LYS A 44 -11.42 -10.14 23.16
N HIS A 45 -10.57 -10.29 22.14
CA HIS A 45 -9.41 -11.16 22.15
C HIS A 45 -8.14 -10.35 21.89
N ALA A 46 -7.07 -10.71 22.59
CA ALA A 46 -5.74 -10.18 22.35
C ALA A 46 -4.72 -11.27 22.68
N ALA A 47 -3.83 -11.54 21.74
CA ALA A 47 -2.61 -12.29 21.97
C ALA A 47 -1.42 -11.48 21.43
N LEU A 48 -0.32 -11.47 22.18
CA LEU A 48 0.86 -10.66 21.89
C LEU A 48 1.93 -11.51 21.23
N TYR A 49 2.59 -10.95 20.22
CA TYR A 49 3.66 -11.59 19.49
C TYR A 49 4.81 -10.61 19.27
N THR A 50 6.03 -11.13 19.16
CA THR A 50 7.18 -10.35 18.68
C THR A 50 7.00 -10.01 17.20
N ILE A 51 7.86 -9.12 16.68
CA ILE A 51 7.95 -8.84 15.23
C ILE A 51 8.23 -10.10 14.39
N ASP A 52 8.79 -11.16 14.98
CA ASP A 52 9.03 -12.43 14.30
C ASP A 52 7.85 -13.41 14.43
N ALA A 53 6.67 -12.93 14.83
CA ALA A 53 5.48 -13.73 15.13
C ALA A 53 5.68 -14.82 16.21
N LYS A 54 6.62 -14.61 17.15
CA LYS A 54 6.79 -15.51 18.30
C LYS A 54 5.87 -15.07 19.43
N PRO A 55 5.12 -16.00 20.07
CA PRO A 55 4.20 -15.64 21.13
C PRO A 55 4.93 -15.07 22.34
N ILE A 56 4.40 -13.97 22.87
CA ILE A 56 4.85 -13.33 24.11
C ILE A 56 3.91 -13.82 25.20
N VAL A 57 4.46 -14.45 26.24
CA VAL A 57 3.68 -15.07 27.34
C VAL A 57 3.95 -14.43 28.70
N SER A 58 4.89 -13.48 28.78
CA SER A 58 5.23 -12.81 30.04
C SER A 58 5.70 -11.36 29.85
N VAL A 59 5.48 -10.54 30.86
CA VAL A 59 5.89 -9.11 30.89
C VAL A 59 7.42 -8.96 30.88
N GLU A 60 8.15 -9.99 31.30
CA GLU A 60 9.62 -9.99 31.35
C GLU A 60 10.23 -10.00 29.95
N THR A 61 9.58 -10.66 28.99
CA THR A 61 10.04 -10.75 27.60
C THR A 61 9.84 -9.47 26.80
N LEU A 62 8.98 -8.56 27.27
CA LEU A 62 8.79 -7.24 26.69
C LEU A 62 10.04 -6.39 26.92
N LYS A 63 10.46 -5.65 25.90
CA LYS A 63 11.53 -4.66 25.98
C LYS A 63 10.95 -3.25 25.90
N ASP A 64 11.70 -2.29 26.42
CA ASP A 64 11.37 -0.88 26.25
C ASP A 64 11.48 -0.49 24.77
N ASP A 65 10.61 0.41 24.33
CA ASP A 65 10.41 0.87 22.93
C ASP A 65 10.18 -0.27 21.91
N GLN A 66 9.69 -1.43 22.37
CA GLN A 66 9.45 -2.56 21.50
C GLN A 66 8.14 -2.42 20.71
N ARG A 67 8.20 -2.71 19.40
CA ARG A 67 6.99 -2.97 18.59
C ARG A 67 6.49 -4.41 18.82
N VAL A 68 5.23 -4.53 19.17
CA VAL A 68 4.55 -5.80 19.49
C VAL A 68 3.37 -5.99 18.54
N LEU A 69 3.29 -7.18 17.94
CA LEU A 69 2.16 -7.56 17.10
C LEU A 69 1.01 -8.07 17.96
N VAL A 70 -0.22 -7.71 17.63
CA VAL A 70 -1.42 -8.09 18.38
C VAL A 70 -2.37 -8.86 17.47
N ALA A 71 -2.68 -10.10 17.83
CA ALA A 71 -3.78 -10.85 17.24
C ALA A 71 -5.09 -10.49 17.94
N VAL A 72 -6.10 -10.09 17.17
CA VAL A 72 -7.40 -9.62 17.66
C VAL A 72 -8.48 -10.69 17.59
N ALA A 73 -8.20 -11.83 16.96
CA ALA A 73 -9.11 -12.99 16.89
C ALA A 73 -8.38 -14.30 17.22
N LYS A 74 -9.12 -15.27 17.79
CA LYS A 74 -8.55 -16.59 18.18
C LYS A 74 -8.05 -17.41 16.98
N SER A 75 -8.66 -17.21 15.81
CA SER A 75 -8.33 -17.90 14.57
C SER A 75 -7.23 -17.20 13.77
N GLU A 76 -6.74 -16.05 14.24
CA GLU A 76 -5.75 -15.27 13.51
C GLU A 76 -4.36 -15.92 13.63
N ILE A 77 -3.81 -16.34 12.49
CA ILE A 77 -2.45 -16.84 12.41
C ILE A 77 -1.53 -15.63 12.28
N MET A 78 -0.74 -15.38 13.32
CA MET A 78 0.22 -14.28 13.30
C MET A 78 1.38 -14.62 12.35
N LEU A 79 1.73 -13.67 11.49
CA LEU A 79 2.86 -13.76 10.58
C LEU A 79 3.88 -12.67 10.94
N PRO A 80 5.18 -12.91 10.68
CA PRO A 80 6.22 -11.93 10.96
C PRO A 80 5.88 -10.55 10.39
N ASP A 81 6.28 -9.51 11.10
CA ASP A 81 6.23 -8.14 10.62
C ASP A 81 7.07 -8.08 9.34
N ALA A 82 6.45 -7.55 8.30
CA ALA A 82 7.09 -7.37 7.02
C ALA A 82 7.13 -5.87 6.78
N PRO A 83 8.29 -5.21 6.85
CA PRO A 83 8.36 -3.79 6.55
C PRO A 83 7.98 -3.56 5.10
N VAL A 84 7.43 -2.37 4.81
CA VAL A 84 7.16 -1.95 3.44
C VAL A 84 8.49 -1.85 2.70
N GLY A 85 8.54 -2.41 1.50
CA GLY A 85 9.72 -2.36 0.63
C GLY A 85 9.36 -2.39 -0.83
N PHE A 86 10.29 -2.00 -1.69
CA PHE A 86 10.14 -2.03 -3.15
C PHE A 86 11.39 -2.65 -3.75
N ILE A 87 11.22 -3.46 -4.79
CA ILE A 87 12.34 -4.04 -5.53
C ILE A 87 11.95 -4.16 -7.01
N VAL A 88 12.90 -3.86 -7.90
CA VAL A 88 12.77 -4.24 -9.31
C VAL A 88 13.10 -5.72 -9.40
N TYR A 89 12.17 -6.51 -9.93
CA TYR A 89 12.19 -7.95 -9.84
C TYR A 89 12.23 -8.59 -11.22
N CYS A 90 13.27 -9.41 -11.44
CA CYS A 90 13.51 -10.12 -12.69
C CYS A 90 13.57 -11.64 -12.47
N GLY A 91 12.79 -12.17 -11.51
CA GLY A 91 12.73 -13.61 -11.22
C GLY A 91 13.60 -14.10 -10.06
N GLU A 92 14.51 -13.28 -9.52
CA GLU A 92 15.39 -13.66 -8.41
C GLU A 92 15.51 -12.54 -7.38
N GLU A 93 15.55 -12.87 -6.08
CA GLU A 93 16.06 -11.95 -5.05
C GLU A 93 17.51 -12.33 -4.70
N ARG A 94 18.40 -11.34 -4.48
CA ARG A 94 19.84 -11.58 -4.25
C ARG A 94 20.17 -12.48 -3.04
N ASP A 95 19.22 -12.67 -2.14
CA ASP A 95 19.32 -13.55 -0.97
C ASP A 95 18.75 -14.98 -1.25
N ASP A 96 18.36 -15.28 -2.49
CA ASP A 96 17.71 -16.52 -2.95
C ASP A 96 18.65 -17.45 -3.72
N VAL A 97 19.95 -17.19 -3.73
CA VAL A 97 20.94 -18.10 -4.30
C VAL A 97 20.96 -19.41 -3.48
N GLY A 98 20.15 -20.40 -3.90
CA GLY A 98 20.12 -21.75 -3.33
C GLY A 98 18.81 -22.20 -2.67
N VAL A 99 17.71 -21.45 -2.78
CA VAL A 99 16.39 -22.03 -2.47
C VAL A 99 15.85 -22.64 -3.76
N GLU A 100 16.12 -23.93 -3.96
CA GLU A 100 15.41 -24.71 -4.98
C GLU A 100 13.92 -24.65 -4.65
N VAL A 101 13.19 -23.79 -5.35
CA VAL A 101 11.74 -23.89 -5.38
C VAL A 101 11.44 -25.16 -6.17
N GLU A 102 10.96 -26.19 -5.46
CA GLU A 102 10.49 -27.44 -6.08
C GLU A 102 9.51 -27.07 -7.20
N GLY A 103 9.93 -27.21 -8.46
CA GLY A 103 9.12 -26.81 -9.60
C GLY A 103 9.84 -26.23 -10.81
N GLY A 104 11.11 -25.82 -10.71
CA GLY A 104 11.91 -25.44 -11.88
C GLY A 104 11.18 -24.45 -12.79
N TRP A 105 10.69 -23.36 -12.22
CA TRP A 105 10.10 -22.27 -12.99
C TRP A 105 11.12 -21.86 -14.06
N GLY A 106 10.71 -21.86 -15.33
CA GLY A 106 11.58 -21.47 -16.45
C GLY A 106 12.14 -20.06 -16.31
N GLU A 107 12.88 -19.58 -17.32
CA GLU A 107 13.39 -18.21 -17.30
C GLU A 107 12.25 -17.22 -17.10
N TRP A 108 12.45 -16.22 -16.24
CA TRP A 108 11.39 -15.29 -15.82
C TRP A 108 10.66 -14.66 -17.01
N ASP A 109 11.39 -14.31 -18.05
CA ASP A 109 10.82 -13.67 -19.24
C ASP A 109 9.94 -14.62 -20.06
N ASP A 110 10.18 -15.94 -19.99
CA ASP A 110 9.42 -16.98 -20.67
C ASP A 110 8.16 -17.42 -19.91
N LEU A 111 8.06 -17.09 -18.63
CA LEU A 111 6.89 -17.42 -17.81
C LEU A 111 5.64 -16.66 -18.27
N THR A 112 4.52 -17.37 -18.31
CA THR A 112 3.19 -16.78 -18.49
C THR A 112 2.83 -15.87 -17.32
N ASP A 113 1.88 -14.95 -17.53
CA ASP A 113 1.41 -14.05 -16.47
C ASP A 113 0.86 -14.81 -15.24
N ARG A 114 0.24 -15.98 -15.47
CA ARG A 114 -0.25 -16.86 -14.40
C ARG A 114 0.90 -17.48 -13.61
N GLU A 115 1.93 -17.98 -14.29
CA GLU A 115 3.11 -18.54 -13.62
C GLU A 115 3.90 -17.47 -12.86
N LYS A 116 4.02 -16.25 -13.40
CA LYS A 116 4.61 -15.10 -12.70
C LYS A 116 3.83 -14.75 -11.42
N CYS A 117 2.50 -14.77 -11.49
CA CYS A 117 1.62 -14.58 -10.35
C CYS A 117 1.83 -15.67 -9.28
N GLU A 118 1.87 -16.94 -9.69
CA GLU A 118 2.10 -18.08 -8.80
C GLU A 118 3.49 -18.04 -8.16
N HIS A 119 4.52 -17.70 -8.93
CA HIS A 119 5.88 -17.52 -8.44
C HIS A 119 5.89 -16.50 -7.29
N ILE A 120 5.41 -15.27 -7.53
CA ILE A 120 5.44 -14.20 -6.51
C ILE A 120 4.58 -14.56 -5.30
N THR A 121 3.44 -15.23 -5.52
CA THR A 121 2.58 -15.70 -4.43
C THR A 121 3.28 -16.75 -3.57
N SER A 122 4.00 -17.69 -4.19
CA SER A 122 4.77 -18.73 -3.51
C SER A 122 5.91 -18.14 -2.67
N LEU A 123 6.60 -17.11 -3.16
CA LEU A 123 7.64 -16.40 -2.41
C LEU A 123 7.09 -15.78 -1.12
N ASN A 124 5.88 -15.22 -1.15
CA ASN A 124 5.25 -14.65 0.04
C ASN A 124 4.87 -15.74 1.07
N ALA A 125 4.55 -16.95 0.61
CA ALA A 125 4.28 -18.09 1.48
C ALA A 125 5.57 -18.66 2.10
N MET A 126 6.63 -18.80 1.30
CA MET A 126 7.93 -19.31 1.74
C MET A 126 8.71 -18.31 2.61
N LYS A 127 8.58 -17.01 2.32
CA LYS A 127 9.25 -15.91 3.03
C LYS A 127 8.25 -14.83 3.48
N PRO A 128 7.44 -15.10 4.52
CA PRO A 128 6.44 -14.16 5.03
C PRO A 128 7.01 -12.81 5.48
N THR A 129 8.29 -12.75 5.85
CA THR A 129 9.01 -11.52 6.21
C THR A 129 9.12 -10.51 5.06
N THR A 130 8.96 -10.97 3.81
CA THR A 130 9.02 -10.13 2.60
C THR A 130 7.64 -9.85 2.00
N ARG A 131 6.54 -10.29 2.64
CA ARG A 131 5.17 -10.21 2.07
C ARG A 131 4.65 -8.78 1.81
N ASN A 132 5.28 -7.77 2.41
CA ASN A 132 4.98 -6.35 2.20
C ASN A 132 5.98 -5.67 1.25
N LYS A 133 6.88 -6.43 0.62
CA LYS A 133 7.77 -5.96 -0.43
C LYS A 133 7.03 -6.01 -1.77
N LEU A 134 6.81 -4.86 -2.41
CA LEU A 134 6.26 -4.79 -3.75
C LEU A 134 7.37 -5.08 -4.78
N ARG A 135 7.17 -6.11 -5.59
CA ARG A 135 8.09 -6.57 -6.64
C ARG A 135 7.60 -6.01 -7.97
N ILE A 136 8.34 -5.05 -8.50
CA ILE A 136 8.02 -4.33 -9.73
C ILE A 136 8.66 -5.09 -10.89
N THR A 137 7.84 -5.70 -11.74
CA THR A 137 8.29 -6.65 -12.77
C THR A 137 8.49 -6.03 -14.15
N ARG A 138 8.07 -4.77 -14.33
CA ARG A 138 8.24 -4.00 -15.57
C ARG A 138 8.95 -2.68 -15.31
N SER A 139 9.60 -2.15 -16.34
CA SER A 139 10.22 -0.83 -16.27
C SER A 139 9.17 0.29 -16.37
N TYR A 140 9.44 1.41 -15.71
CA TYR A 140 8.57 2.59 -15.79
C TYR A 140 8.37 3.09 -17.23
N GLN A 141 9.41 3.01 -18.08
CA GLN A 141 9.33 3.45 -19.47
C GLN A 141 8.28 2.68 -20.27
N SER A 142 8.22 1.36 -20.09
CA SER A 142 7.25 0.51 -20.76
C SER A 142 5.83 0.77 -20.24
N VAL A 143 5.68 0.89 -18.92
CA VAL A 143 4.37 1.18 -18.30
C VAL A 143 3.85 2.57 -18.67
N ALA A 144 4.73 3.58 -18.74
CA ALA A 144 4.36 4.93 -19.14
C ALA A 144 3.92 5.00 -20.61
N ALA A 145 4.49 4.17 -21.49
CA ALA A 145 4.03 4.08 -22.88
C ALA A 145 2.60 3.53 -22.97
N ASP A 146 2.28 2.48 -22.22
CA ASP A 146 0.93 1.90 -22.19
C ASP A 146 -0.10 2.91 -21.66
N LEU A 147 0.23 3.65 -20.59
CA LEU A 147 -0.62 4.71 -20.05
C LEU A 147 -0.84 5.85 -21.06
N ALA A 148 0.19 6.24 -21.82
CA ALA A 148 0.07 7.29 -22.82
C ALA A 148 -0.91 6.92 -23.95
N VAL A 149 -0.96 5.65 -24.36
CA VAL A 149 -1.94 5.16 -25.34
C VAL A 149 -3.37 5.29 -24.82
N ILE A 150 -3.60 4.96 -23.54
CA ILE A 150 -4.91 5.13 -22.90
C ILE A 150 -5.28 6.62 -22.83
N GLU A 151 -4.33 7.47 -22.44
CA GLU A 151 -4.55 8.92 -22.40
C GLU A 151 -4.90 9.47 -23.78
N GLU A 152 -4.24 9.04 -24.85
CA GLU A 152 -4.55 9.49 -26.21
C GLU A 152 -5.99 9.14 -26.62
N ALA A 153 -6.47 7.94 -26.28
CA ALA A 153 -7.85 7.51 -26.52
C ALA A 153 -8.87 8.40 -25.75
N ILE A 154 -8.55 8.76 -24.50
CA ILE A 154 -9.38 9.68 -23.70
C ILE A 154 -9.40 11.08 -24.34
N HIS A 155 -8.24 11.63 -24.68
CA HIS A 155 -8.13 13.00 -25.23
C HIS A 155 -8.73 13.13 -26.63
N SER A 156 -8.70 12.08 -27.43
CA SER A 156 -9.35 12.04 -28.75
C SER A 156 -10.88 11.89 -28.68
N GLY A 157 -11.45 11.76 -27.48
CA GLY A 157 -12.89 11.65 -27.27
C GLY A 157 -13.46 10.27 -27.65
N ASN A 158 -12.61 9.26 -27.81
CA ASN A 158 -13.00 7.88 -28.08
C ASN A 158 -12.51 6.94 -26.96
N PRO A 159 -13.09 7.03 -25.74
CA PRO A 159 -12.67 6.22 -24.61
C PRO A 159 -12.87 4.71 -24.83
N ASP A 160 -13.77 4.32 -25.74
CA ASP A 160 -13.95 2.92 -26.13
C ASP A 160 -12.73 2.36 -26.88
N ALA A 161 -11.92 3.21 -27.51
CA ALA A 161 -10.64 2.79 -28.10
C ALA A 161 -9.60 2.38 -27.04
N ALA A 162 -9.80 2.74 -25.76
CA ALA A 162 -9.00 2.23 -24.66
C ALA A 162 -9.41 0.81 -24.23
N ALA A 163 -10.53 0.27 -24.73
CA ALA A 163 -10.96 -1.08 -24.39
C ALA A 163 -9.94 -2.09 -24.94
N LEU A 164 -9.16 -2.71 -24.04
CA LEU A 164 -8.28 -3.82 -24.39
C LEU A 164 -9.11 -5.10 -24.43
N SER A 165 -9.02 -5.84 -25.54
CA SER A 165 -9.54 -7.20 -25.60
C SER A 165 -8.89 -8.02 -24.47
N ASP A 166 -9.71 -8.76 -23.72
CA ASP A 166 -9.26 -9.64 -22.64
C ASP A 166 -8.66 -8.95 -21.39
N ALA A 167 -8.83 -7.63 -21.21
CA ALA A 167 -8.36 -6.91 -20.01
C ALA A 167 -8.75 -7.60 -18.70
N GLU A 168 -10.00 -8.04 -18.59
CA GLU A 168 -10.52 -8.71 -17.39
C GLU A 168 -9.80 -10.04 -17.13
N ALA A 169 -9.61 -10.84 -18.19
CA ALA A 169 -8.92 -12.13 -18.11
C ALA A 169 -7.43 -11.94 -17.79
N ASN A 170 -6.80 -10.91 -18.34
CA ASN A 170 -5.41 -10.57 -18.05
C ASN A 170 -5.23 -10.15 -16.59
N ILE A 171 -6.11 -9.28 -16.08
CA ILE A 171 -6.13 -8.89 -14.66
C ILE A 171 -6.27 -10.13 -13.78
N GLU A 172 -7.24 -11.00 -14.08
CA GLU A 172 -7.47 -12.21 -13.31
C GLU A 172 -6.26 -13.16 -13.35
N ASN A 173 -5.59 -13.31 -14.50
CA ASN A 173 -4.39 -14.14 -14.61
C ASN A 173 -3.20 -13.57 -13.85
N ARG A 174 -3.03 -12.24 -13.84
CA ARG A 174 -1.91 -11.55 -13.20
C ARG A 174 -2.07 -11.42 -11.69
N TRP A 175 -3.31 -11.35 -11.18
CA TRP A 175 -3.59 -11.17 -9.76
C TRP A 175 -4.22 -12.36 -9.07
N ASN A 176 -4.67 -13.36 -9.83
CA ASN A 176 -5.48 -14.48 -9.33
C ASN A 176 -6.74 -14.01 -8.56
N VAL A 177 -7.26 -12.84 -8.93
CA VAL A 177 -8.44 -12.19 -8.36
C VAL A 177 -9.11 -11.40 -9.48
N THR A 178 -10.44 -11.52 -9.60
CA THR A 178 -11.21 -10.73 -10.56
C THR A 178 -11.16 -9.24 -10.20
N TYR A 179 -11.20 -8.34 -11.18
CA TYR A 179 -11.20 -6.89 -10.95
C TYR A 179 -12.31 -6.43 -9.97
N ASP A 180 -13.47 -7.09 -9.99
CA ASP A 180 -14.62 -6.83 -9.11
C ASP A 180 -14.36 -7.10 -7.62
N HIS A 181 -13.45 -8.02 -7.32
CA HIS A 181 -13.03 -8.37 -5.96
C HIS A 181 -11.77 -7.62 -5.54
N PHE A 182 -11.01 -7.09 -6.50
CA PHE A 182 -9.84 -6.25 -6.25
C PHE A 182 -10.25 -4.88 -5.68
N ILE A 183 -11.31 -4.28 -6.21
CA ILE A 183 -11.78 -2.96 -5.77
C ILE A 183 -12.78 -3.13 -4.62
N PRO A 184 -12.60 -2.45 -3.47
CA PRO A 184 -13.57 -2.54 -2.38
C PRO A 184 -14.96 -2.07 -2.84
N PRO A 185 -16.06 -2.70 -2.39
CA PRO A 185 -17.41 -2.41 -2.90
C PRO A 185 -17.84 -0.93 -2.82
N ALA A 186 -17.30 -0.17 -1.85
CA ALA A 186 -17.57 1.25 -1.69
C ALA A 186 -16.96 2.12 -2.82
N HIS A 187 -15.94 1.61 -3.51
CA HIS A 187 -15.22 2.27 -4.59
C HIS A 187 -15.65 1.79 -5.98
N CYS A 188 -16.62 0.86 -6.03
CA CYS A 188 -17.19 0.36 -7.28
C CYS A 188 -18.33 1.27 -7.78
N PRO A 189 -18.53 1.40 -9.10
CA PRO A 189 -19.71 2.02 -9.65
C PRO A 189 -20.98 1.36 -9.12
N PRO A 190 -22.09 2.11 -8.98
CA PRO A 190 -23.38 1.53 -8.63
C PRO A 190 -23.71 0.41 -9.62
N ARG A 191 -23.92 -0.82 -9.11
CA ARG A 191 -24.36 -1.96 -9.93
C ARG A 191 -25.78 -1.71 -10.43
N LEU A 192 -25.92 -0.94 -11.52
CA LEU A 192 -27.16 -0.83 -12.25
C LEU A 192 -27.45 -2.19 -12.91
N LYS A 193 -28.73 -2.57 -12.95
CA LYS A 193 -29.20 -3.82 -13.58
C LYS A 193 -29.04 -3.74 -15.10
N THR A 194 -27.80 -3.81 -15.59
CA THR A 194 -27.49 -3.83 -17.02
C THR A 194 -26.60 -5.03 -17.32
N ASN A 195 -26.99 -5.80 -18.33
CA ASN A 195 -26.28 -6.96 -18.86
C ASN A 195 -25.00 -6.51 -19.60
N GLY A 196 -23.96 -6.05 -18.90
CA GLY A 196 -22.71 -5.60 -19.51
C GLY A 196 -21.76 -4.89 -18.55
N THR A 197 -20.49 -4.78 -18.97
CA THR A 197 -19.31 -4.27 -18.26
C THR A 197 -19.62 -3.05 -17.40
N VAL A 198 -19.51 -3.21 -16.07
CA VAL A 198 -19.86 -2.18 -15.07
C VAL A 198 -18.83 -1.03 -15.04
N TRP A 199 -17.63 -1.27 -15.56
CA TRP A 199 -16.50 -0.35 -15.49
C TRP A 199 -16.25 0.36 -16.81
N CYS A 200 -15.81 1.62 -16.73
CA CYS A 200 -15.45 2.36 -17.93
C CYS A 200 -14.17 1.75 -18.56
N PRO A 201 -14.08 1.68 -19.90
CA PRO A 201 -12.94 1.05 -20.58
C PRO A 201 -11.57 1.59 -20.16
N PRO A 202 -11.37 2.91 -19.96
CA PRO A 202 -10.09 3.43 -19.50
C PRO A 202 -9.67 2.94 -18.10
N VAL A 203 -10.61 2.75 -17.18
CA VAL A 203 -10.30 2.20 -15.85
C VAL A 203 -9.86 0.75 -15.96
N LEU A 204 -10.57 -0.07 -16.74
CA LEU A 204 -10.16 -1.46 -16.97
C LEU A 204 -8.79 -1.55 -17.64
N ALA A 205 -8.51 -0.71 -18.64
CA ALA A 205 -7.21 -0.64 -19.28
C ALA A 205 -6.09 -0.19 -18.31
N GLY A 206 -6.37 0.80 -17.46
CA GLY A 206 -5.44 1.22 -16.42
C GLY A 206 -5.17 0.11 -15.40
N LEU A 207 -6.19 -0.65 -15.01
CA LEU A 207 -6.05 -1.78 -14.09
C LEU A 207 -5.27 -2.93 -14.73
N ASP A 208 -5.46 -3.16 -16.02
CA ASP A 208 -4.64 -4.12 -16.78
C ASP A 208 -3.16 -3.72 -16.73
N VAL A 209 -2.85 -2.44 -16.95
CA VAL A 209 -1.50 -1.90 -16.79
C VAL A 209 -0.99 -2.06 -15.35
N LEU A 210 -1.79 -1.71 -14.34
CA LEU A 210 -1.40 -1.85 -12.93
C LEU A 210 -1.06 -3.32 -12.58
N SER A 211 -1.88 -4.27 -13.06
CA SER A 211 -1.67 -5.70 -12.84
C SER A 211 -0.43 -6.24 -13.55
N SER A 212 -0.07 -5.67 -14.70
CA SER A 212 1.05 -6.12 -15.54
C SER A 212 2.43 -5.95 -14.92
N PHE A 213 2.57 -5.10 -13.88
CA PHE A 213 3.85 -4.93 -13.17
C PHE A 213 3.79 -5.30 -11.68
N THR A 214 2.65 -5.83 -11.22
CA THR A 214 2.38 -6.19 -9.82
C THR A 214 1.82 -7.60 -9.69
N GLN A 215 2.27 -8.54 -10.55
CA GLN A 215 1.77 -9.91 -10.59
C GLN A 215 1.78 -10.57 -9.20
N GLY A 216 0.70 -11.25 -8.83
CA GLY A 216 0.56 -11.91 -7.53
C GLY A 216 0.48 -10.96 -6.32
N GLN A 217 0.42 -9.64 -6.53
CA GLN A 217 0.48 -8.64 -5.46
C GLN A 217 -0.74 -7.73 -5.41
N ALA A 218 -1.92 -8.26 -5.76
CA ALA A 218 -3.20 -7.57 -5.75
C ALA A 218 -3.44 -6.77 -4.47
N ARG A 219 -3.21 -7.37 -3.29
CA ARG A 219 -3.39 -6.66 -2.00
C ARG A 219 -2.54 -5.40 -1.89
N LEU A 220 -1.27 -5.45 -2.31
CA LEU A 220 -0.39 -4.30 -2.23
C LEU A 220 -0.76 -3.25 -3.30
N ALA A 221 -1.06 -3.68 -4.52
CA ALA A 221 -1.55 -2.78 -5.57
C ALA A 221 -2.84 -2.04 -5.15
N ALA A 222 -3.76 -2.72 -4.47
CA ALA A 222 -4.98 -2.12 -3.93
C ALA A 222 -4.67 -1.02 -2.89
N GLU A 223 -3.64 -1.17 -2.06
CA GLU A 223 -3.24 -0.13 -1.09
C GLU A 223 -2.78 1.17 -1.79
N PHE A 224 -2.14 1.07 -2.96
CA PHE A 224 -1.78 2.25 -3.76
C PHE A 224 -3.00 2.88 -4.44
N LEU A 225 -3.94 2.07 -4.90
CA LEU A 225 -5.19 2.57 -5.49
C LEU A 225 -6.05 3.27 -4.43
N GLU A 226 -6.20 2.67 -3.25
CA GLU A 226 -6.89 3.29 -2.10
C GLU A 226 -6.24 4.62 -1.72
N GLU A 227 -4.91 4.69 -1.73
CA GLU A 227 -4.20 5.93 -1.45
C GLU A 227 -4.43 6.99 -2.53
N ALA A 228 -4.43 6.61 -3.82
CA ALA A 228 -4.71 7.52 -4.92
C ALA A 228 -6.14 8.09 -4.83
N VAL A 229 -7.14 7.22 -4.62
CA VAL A 229 -8.54 7.62 -4.40
C VAL A 229 -8.63 8.56 -3.20
N LYS A 230 -7.98 8.21 -2.09
CA LYS A 230 -7.96 9.06 -0.89
C LYS A 230 -7.34 10.43 -1.15
N ARG A 231 -6.24 10.52 -1.90
CA ARG A 231 -5.65 11.82 -2.26
C ARG A 231 -6.60 12.66 -3.10
N ARG A 232 -7.30 12.06 -4.07
CA ARG A 232 -8.31 12.78 -4.86
C ARG A 232 -9.46 13.29 -3.99
N VAL A 233 -9.94 12.48 -3.05
CA VAL A 233 -11.12 12.81 -2.22
C VAL A 233 -10.77 13.76 -1.07
N ASP A 234 -9.64 13.56 -0.38
CA ASP A 234 -9.25 14.36 0.79
C ASP A 234 -8.52 15.66 0.40
N GLU A 235 -7.76 15.66 -0.70
CA GLU A 235 -6.98 16.84 -1.15
C GLU A 235 -7.65 17.59 -2.32
N GLY A 236 -8.70 17.02 -2.91
CA GLY A 236 -9.48 17.61 -4.00
C GLY A 236 -10.82 18.20 -3.58
N GLU A 237 -11.55 18.76 -4.55
CA GLU A 237 -12.95 19.19 -4.38
C GLU A 237 -13.97 18.06 -4.67
N ASP A 238 -13.48 16.88 -5.03
CA ASP A 238 -14.28 15.74 -5.49
C ASP A 238 -14.64 14.81 -4.32
N THR A 239 -15.93 14.62 -4.07
CA THR A 239 -16.42 13.74 -2.99
C THR A 239 -16.73 12.33 -3.47
N ASP A 240 -16.57 12.05 -4.76
CA ASP A 240 -16.87 10.76 -5.34
C ASP A 240 -15.79 9.74 -5.02
N VAL A 241 -16.14 8.68 -4.28
CA VAL A 241 -15.22 7.61 -3.89
C VAL A 241 -15.07 6.53 -4.97
N VAL A 242 -15.82 6.61 -6.07
CA VAL A 242 -15.71 5.65 -7.19
C VAL A 242 -14.35 5.82 -7.88
N VAL A 243 -13.70 4.69 -8.19
CA VAL A 243 -12.40 4.69 -8.88
C VAL A 243 -12.52 5.27 -10.28
N LYS A 244 -11.65 6.22 -10.60
CA LYS A 244 -11.51 6.86 -11.92
C LYS A 244 -10.15 6.49 -12.55
N TYR A 245 -10.00 6.75 -13.84
CA TYR A 245 -8.74 6.46 -14.55
C TYR A 245 -7.56 7.19 -13.92
N GLU A 246 -7.78 8.44 -13.49
CA GLU A 246 -6.78 9.27 -12.84
C GLU A 246 -6.25 8.61 -11.55
N ASP A 247 -7.13 7.95 -10.78
CA ASP A 247 -6.73 7.22 -9.57
C ASP A 247 -5.79 6.06 -9.90
N VAL A 248 -6.08 5.32 -10.97
CA VAL A 248 -5.24 4.20 -11.41
C VAL A 248 -3.90 4.70 -11.92
N ARG A 249 -3.88 5.76 -12.74
CA ARG A 249 -2.64 6.41 -13.21
C ARG A 249 -1.80 6.91 -12.03
N ASP A 250 -2.43 7.55 -11.05
CA ASP A 250 -1.73 8.11 -9.90
C ASP A 250 -1.23 6.99 -8.98
N ALA A 251 -1.96 5.88 -8.83
CA ALA A 251 -1.48 4.69 -8.14
C ALA A 251 -0.21 4.10 -8.79
N VAL A 252 -0.18 4.02 -10.13
CA VAL A 252 1.03 3.60 -10.86
C VAL A 252 2.19 4.54 -10.56
N ALA A 253 1.98 5.86 -10.65
CA ALA A 253 3.01 6.85 -10.34
C ALA A 253 3.54 6.71 -8.90
N LEU A 254 2.66 6.48 -7.92
CA LEU A 254 3.03 6.29 -6.52
C LEU A 254 3.93 5.08 -6.30
N VAL A 255 3.66 3.96 -6.98
CA VAL A 255 4.49 2.76 -6.87
C VAL A 255 5.93 3.07 -7.31
N TYR A 256 6.10 3.62 -8.51
CA TYR A 256 7.43 3.89 -9.03
C TYR A 256 8.14 5.04 -8.30
N GLU A 257 7.39 6.04 -7.80
CA GLU A 257 7.95 7.12 -6.96
C GLU A 257 8.51 6.55 -5.66
N ARG A 258 7.76 5.71 -4.96
CA ARG A 258 8.22 5.11 -3.69
C ARG A 258 9.33 4.07 -3.87
N ALA A 259 9.40 3.47 -5.06
CA ALA A 259 10.52 2.61 -5.42
C ALA A 259 11.79 3.37 -5.78
N ASP A 260 11.74 4.72 -5.88
CA ASP A 260 12.85 5.57 -6.35
C ASP A 260 13.35 5.19 -7.77
N VAL A 261 12.48 4.59 -8.59
CA VAL A 261 12.78 4.13 -9.96
C VAL A 261 12.41 5.18 -11.02
N ILE A 262 11.65 6.21 -10.64
CA ILE A 262 11.40 7.36 -11.52
C ILE A 262 12.61 8.29 -11.50
N PRO A 263 13.14 8.73 -12.67
CA PRO A 263 14.11 9.80 -12.72
C PRO A 263 13.56 11.06 -12.01
N MET A 264 14.32 11.67 -11.11
CA MET A 264 13.97 12.86 -10.30
C MET A 264 13.29 14.03 -11.06
N LYS A 265 13.27 14.05 -12.39
CA LYS A 265 12.76 15.12 -13.24
C LYS A 265 11.24 15.19 -13.39
N LEU A 266 10.47 14.20 -12.92
CA LEU A 266 9.01 14.34 -12.74
C LEU A 266 8.63 14.94 -11.37
N ARG A 267 9.63 15.24 -10.50
CA ARG A 267 9.41 16.12 -9.35
C ARG A 267 9.10 17.52 -9.86
N LYS A 268 7.83 17.83 -10.12
CA LYS A 268 7.35 19.21 -9.96
C LYS A 268 7.49 19.60 -8.49
N LYS A 269 8.70 19.97 -8.07
CA LYS A 269 8.90 20.78 -6.86
C LYS A 269 8.48 22.20 -7.20
N ALA A 270 7.39 22.67 -6.61
CA ALA A 270 7.44 23.72 -5.57
C ALA A 270 6.10 24.47 -5.42
N GLY A 271 5.23 23.96 -4.53
CA GLY A 271 4.61 24.83 -3.53
C GLY A 271 5.66 25.13 -2.46
N LYS A 272 6.48 26.14 -2.69
CA LYS A 272 7.58 26.56 -1.80
C LYS A 272 7.01 26.94 -0.42
N LYS A 273 7.61 26.41 0.65
CA LYS A 273 7.62 27.02 2.00
C LYS A 273 7.91 28.52 1.86
N GLY A 274 6.90 29.34 2.08
CA GLY A 274 7.01 30.80 2.22
C GLY A 274 6.75 31.20 3.67
N GLY A 275 7.82 31.25 4.47
CA GLY A 275 7.99 32.09 5.66
C GLY A 275 6.76 32.53 6.47
N GLY A 276 6.21 31.63 7.27
CA GLY A 276 5.49 32.01 8.49
C GLY A 276 6.48 32.49 9.56
N LYS A 277 6.81 33.79 9.54
CA LYS A 277 7.37 34.65 10.63
C LYS A 277 8.42 35.64 10.07
N GLU A 278 7.96 36.72 9.43
CA GLU A 278 8.62 38.05 9.56
C GLU A 278 7.82 39.23 8.94
N ARG A 279 6.48 39.17 8.95
CA ARG A 279 5.61 40.32 8.60
C ARG A 279 4.83 40.89 9.80
N ARG A 280 5.47 40.91 10.97
CA ARG A 280 5.00 41.68 12.14
C ARG A 280 6.16 42.51 12.71
N LYS A 281 6.54 43.57 11.98
CA LYS A 281 7.24 44.78 12.47
C LYS A 281 7.54 45.75 11.31
N ALA A 282 6.51 46.22 10.61
CA ALA A 282 6.64 47.36 9.70
C ALA A 282 5.33 48.16 9.54
N ALA A 283 4.42 48.07 10.50
CA ALA A 283 3.20 48.86 10.54
C ALA A 283 2.99 49.42 11.96
N ARG A 284 3.93 50.29 12.39
CA ARG A 284 3.78 51.26 13.48
C ARG A 284 5.10 52.01 13.65
N GLY A 285 5.18 53.23 13.14
CA GLY A 285 6.21 54.20 13.51
C GLY A 285 6.71 55.08 12.37
N LYS A 286 6.45 56.39 12.49
CA LYS A 286 6.85 57.53 11.64
C LYS A 286 5.94 57.75 10.42
N GLY A 287 5.08 58.77 10.30
CA GLY A 287 5.00 60.06 10.97
C GLY A 287 5.61 61.18 10.11
N LYS A 288 4.74 61.93 9.39
CA LYS A 288 4.92 63.29 8.77
C LYS A 288 6.04 63.43 7.69
N LYS A 289 5.94 64.22 6.60
CA LYS A 289 5.07 65.35 6.18
C LYS A 289 5.41 65.75 4.71
N ILE A 290 4.48 66.50 4.08
CA ILE A 290 4.62 67.57 3.04
C ILE A 290 4.75 67.19 1.54
N GLY A 291 3.82 67.75 0.74
CA GLY A 291 4.15 68.49 -0.49
C GLY A 291 3.25 68.23 -1.70
N GLY A 292 2.29 69.13 -1.98
CA GLY A 292 1.44 69.14 -3.17
C GLY A 292 0.02 69.57 -2.88
#